data_AF-A0AA38P904-F1
#
_entry.id   AF-A0AA38P904-F1
#
_cell.length_a   1.000
_cell.length_b   1.000
_cell.length_c   1.000
_cell.angle_alpha   90.00
_cell.angle_beta   90.00
_cell.angle_gamma   90.00
#
_symmetry.space_group_name_H-M   'P 1'
#
loop_
_entity.id
_entity.type
_entity.pdbx_description
1 polymer ?
#
loop_
_entity_poly.entity_id
_entity_poly.type
_entity_poly.pdbx_seq_one_letter_code
_entity_poly.pdbx_strand_id
1 'polypeptide(L)'
;MDSHHLPTPTHSPIHTLPNELLSHIFLHIASRPPGQFSLSELDLSHVCSQWRAVALNLSPLWSSIQILAHEDPNSEGVRRLTELYLDRSGNAPLDVFLHIDVEAGRPELGLGLDLMDMLSAHAHRWRHAHLYIPRGSFFELYASDLELSSLESFSLTLDGSNPNPFDGISSASGPGTCMSFTAPRLHTLHLNIPFFELSQFLFPFHQLRHLSTSHLDLSLTHQLLSLSPSLLTASFASCPTDYSFRDPIPYTSPLLSSLTILALHRLETLGPDITRCVFPSLTTLTLISGAETSEFSFSHGIVPDLTSLVIRSQCHLASLTLHGISYSSKHLMELLHASSPSLLKLDLCDVDHRAWNFMQLERWVFEALTIRWLHGPQGDAGLHRTVSSSSSLLPHLREFGIRFPGSRRDVPPDRAKLNALLDMIESRCQGYPESNPDPASVVGIRTRKGLDRTSANAVLQNQNQNKNETRLEKLHLGRLWATRVPVEVEKRLRALEDGGLKITAV
;
A
#
# COMPACT_ATOMS: atom_id res chain seq x y z
N MET A 1 -65.41 -18.80 -33.89
CA MET A 1 -65.24 -18.45 -32.47
C MET A 1 -63.87 -18.97 -32.09
N ASP A 2 -62.85 -18.12 -32.10
CA ASP A 2 -61.56 -18.42 -31.47
C ASP A 2 -60.99 -17.08 -31.01
N SER A 3 -61.24 -16.79 -29.74
CA SER A 3 -60.69 -15.65 -29.02
C SER A 3 -59.23 -15.91 -28.70
N HIS A 4 -58.34 -15.21 -29.38
CA HIS A 4 -56.91 -15.16 -29.06
C HIS A 4 -56.72 -14.66 -27.62
N HIS A 5 -56.25 -15.55 -26.74
CA HIS A 5 -55.66 -15.18 -25.46
C HIS A 5 -54.36 -14.41 -25.71
N LEU A 6 -54.39 -13.10 -25.49
CA LEU A 6 -53.18 -12.29 -25.35
C LEU A 6 -52.44 -12.73 -24.07
N PRO A 7 -51.11 -12.96 -24.12
CA PRO A 7 -50.33 -13.23 -22.91
C PRO A 7 -50.37 -12.00 -22.01
N THR A 8 -50.73 -12.19 -20.74
CA THR A 8 -50.69 -11.15 -19.70
C THR A 8 -49.27 -10.58 -19.59
N PRO A 9 -49.08 -9.25 -19.51
CA PRO A 9 -47.75 -8.67 -19.38
C PRO A 9 -47.10 -9.20 -18.10
N THR A 10 -45.99 -9.93 -18.25
CA THR A 10 -45.17 -10.38 -17.13
C THR A 10 -44.60 -9.15 -16.44
N HIS A 11 -45.21 -8.75 -15.32
CA HIS A 11 -44.75 -7.64 -14.50
C HIS A 11 -43.34 -8.00 -14.01
N SER A 12 -42.33 -7.27 -14.50
CA SER A 12 -40.95 -7.50 -14.05
C SER A 12 -40.91 -7.43 -12.52
N PRO A 13 -40.29 -8.40 -11.82
CA PRO A 13 -40.28 -8.45 -10.35
C PRO A 13 -39.82 -7.14 -9.70
N ILE A 14 -38.96 -6.38 -10.38
CA ILE A 14 -38.42 -5.11 -9.89
C ILE A 14 -39.48 -4.03 -9.67
N HIS A 15 -40.59 -4.08 -10.40
CA HIS A 15 -41.71 -3.14 -10.25
C HIS A 15 -42.63 -3.50 -9.07
N THR A 16 -42.43 -4.66 -8.44
CA THR A 16 -43.17 -5.08 -7.24
C THR A 16 -42.40 -4.82 -5.95
N LEU A 17 -41.13 -4.36 -6.06
CA LEU A 17 -40.33 -4.07 -4.89
C LEU A 17 -40.84 -2.81 -4.16
N PRO A 18 -40.93 -2.85 -2.82
CA PRO A 18 -41.14 -1.65 -2.01
C PRO A 18 -40.04 -0.61 -2.27
N ASN A 19 -40.38 0.66 -2.08
CA ASN A 19 -39.46 1.77 -2.32
C ASN A 19 -38.21 1.67 -1.44
N GLU A 20 -38.33 1.12 -0.22
CA GLU A 20 -37.22 0.91 0.71
C GLU A 20 -36.17 -0.04 0.11
N LEU A 21 -36.61 -1.14 -0.50
CA LEU A 21 -35.71 -2.10 -1.14
C LEU A 21 -35.09 -1.51 -2.42
N LEU A 22 -35.86 -0.74 -3.19
CA LEU A 22 -35.33 0.01 -4.33
C LEU A 22 -34.27 1.02 -3.89
N SER A 23 -34.49 1.75 -2.78
CA SER A 23 -33.51 2.67 -2.22
C SER A 23 -32.22 1.95 -1.80
N HIS A 24 -32.33 0.79 -1.14
CA HIS A 24 -31.15 -0.02 -0.79
C HIS A 24 -30.37 -0.48 -2.04
N ILE A 25 -31.07 -0.87 -3.10
CA ILE A 25 -30.44 -1.24 -4.37
C ILE A 25 -29.71 -0.03 -4.97
N PHE A 26 -30.34 1.15 -5.01
CA PHE A 26 -29.74 2.37 -5.56
C PHE A 26 -28.47 2.77 -4.82
N LEU A 27 -28.50 2.78 -3.48
CA LEU A 27 -27.31 3.08 -2.68
C LEU A 27 -26.19 2.06 -2.90
N HIS A 28 -26.54 0.78 -3.07
CA HIS A 28 -25.55 -0.25 -3.36
C HIS A 28 -24.91 -0.09 -4.75
N ILE A 29 -25.65 0.44 -5.73
CA ILE A 29 -25.11 0.79 -7.05
C ILE A 29 -24.16 1.99 -6.94
N ALA A 30 -24.60 3.06 -6.27
CA ALA A 30 -23.81 4.29 -6.08
C ALA A 30 -22.53 4.07 -5.25
N SER A 31 -22.52 3.09 -4.34
CA SER A 31 -21.35 2.78 -3.50
C SER A 31 -20.24 1.99 -4.23
N ARG A 32 -20.40 1.66 -5.52
CA ARG A 32 -19.39 0.89 -6.28
C ARG A 32 -18.26 1.81 -6.77
N PRO A 33 -17.00 1.37 -6.70
CA PRO A 33 -15.89 2.17 -7.19
C PRO A 33 -15.99 2.41 -8.71
N PRO A 34 -15.56 3.60 -9.20
CA PRO A 34 -15.57 3.92 -10.62
C PRO A 34 -14.67 2.96 -11.40
N GLY A 35 -15.16 2.41 -12.53
CA GLY A 35 -14.40 1.50 -13.40
C GLY A 35 -15.14 0.24 -13.86
N GLN A 36 -16.32 -0.04 -13.31
CA GLN A 36 -17.30 -0.97 -13.88
C GLN A 36 -18.54 -0.16 -14.22
N PHE A 37 -19.15 -0.34 -15.40
CA PHE A 37 -20.39 0.29 -15.87
C PHE A 37 -21.33 0.72 -14.71
N SER A 38 -21.11 1.91 -14.17
CA SER A 38 -21.79 2.41 -12.99
C SER A 38 -22.89 3.33 -13.49
N LEU A 39 -24.13 2.88 -13.38
CA LEU A 39 -25.27 3.76 -13.55
C LEU A 39 -25.13 4.90 -12.55
N SER A 40 -25.21 6.13 -13.04
CA SER A 40 -25.27 7.32 -12.19
C SER A 40 -26.63 7.45 -11.52
N GLU A 41 -26.69 8.27 -10.49
CA GLU A 41 -27.92 8.70 -9.82
C GLU A 41 -28.90 9.32 -10.82
N LEU A 42 -28.36 10.02 -11.82
CA LEU A 42 -29.12 10.56 -12.94
C LEU A 42 -29.73 9.43 -13.77
N ASP A 43 -28.97 8.41 -14.14
CA ASP A 43 -29.48 7.27 -14.91
C ASP A 43 -30.60 6.55 -14.17
N LEU A 44 -30.44 6.32 -12.87
CA LEU A 44 -31.47 5.72 -12.00
C LEU A 44 -32.76 6.55 -12.01
N SER A 45 -32.64 7.89 -11.98
CA SER A 45 -33.78 8.78 -12.03
C SER A 45 -34.47 8.82 -13.40
N HIS A 46 -33.85 8.29 -14.46
CA HIS A 46 -34.38 8.30 -15.83
C HIS A 46 -35.04 7.00 -16.31
N VAL A 47 -35.05 5.93 -15.50
CA VAL A 47 -35.61 4.62 -15.87
C VAL A 47 -37.15 4.64 -15.99
N CYS A 48 -37.86 4.97 -14.91
CA CYS A 48 -39.32 5.07 -14.90
C CYS A 48 -39.80 6.08 -13.83
N SER A 49 -41.10 6.38 -13.78
CA SER A 49 -41.66 7.36 -12.82
C SER A 49 -41.46 6.94 -11.35
N GLN A 50 -41.59 5.66 -11.03
CA GLN A 50 -41.35 5.13 -9.68
C GLN A 50 -39.88 5.31 -9.28
N TRP A 51 -38.94 4.92 -10.15
CA TRP A 51 -37.50 5.05 -9.89
C TRP A 51 -37.08 6.50 -9.76
N ARG A 52 -37.62 7.38 -10.62
CA ARG A 52 -37.46 8.82 -10.48
C ARG A 52 -37.91 9.30 -9.11
N ALA A 53 -39.13 8.97 -8.69
CA ALA A 53 -39.65 9.38 -7.39
C ALA A 53 -38.78 8.88 -6.23
N VAL A 54 -38.29 7.63 -6.28
CA VAL A 54 -37.40 7.07 -5.26
C VAL A 54 -36.04 7.77 -5.26
N ALA A 55 -35.37 7.85 -6.42
CA ALA A 55 -34.05 8.46 -6.54
C ALA A 55 -34.04 9.93 -6.11
N LEU A 56 -35.03 10.71 -6.57
CA LEU A 56 -35.15 12.13 -6.28
C LEU A 56 -35.39 12.46 -4.80
N ASN A 57 -35.93 11.52 -4.01
CA ASN A 57 -36.20 11.67 -2.57
C ASN A 57 -35.15 10.95 -1.69
N LEU A 58 -34.15 10.30 -2.29
CA LEU A 58 -33.14 9.55 -1.57
C LEU A 58 -31.88 10.40 -1.39
N SER A 59 -31.88 11.32 -0.42
CA SER A 59 -30.76 12.26 -0.23
C SER A 59 -29.35 11.64 -0.18
N PRO A 60 -29.11 10.49 0.49
CA PRO A 60 -27.78 9.87 0.49
C PRO A 60 -27.30 9.45 -0.90
N LEU A 61 -28.21 9.23 -1.85
CA LEU A 61 -27.86 8.94 -3.25
C LEU A 61 -27.08 10.12 -3.87
N TRP A 62 -27.43 11.35 -3.52
CA TRP A 62 -26.84 12.59 -4.07
C TRP A 62 -25.68 13.13 -3.23
N SER A 63 -25.21 12.38 -2.24
CA SER A 63 -24.23 12.86 -1.25
C SER A 63 -22.77 12.75 -1.70
N SER A 64 -22.51 12.04 -2.80
CA SER A 64 -21.20 11.96 -3.44
C SER A 64 -21.10 12.99 -4.55
N ILE A 65 -20.32 14.05 -4.34
CA ILE A 65 -20.15 15.14 -5.29
C ILE A 65 -18.78 14.98 -5.95
N GLN A 66 -18.77 14.59 -7.21
CA GLN A 66 -17.55 14.42 -8.00
C GLN A 66 -17.46 15.49 -9.09
N ILE A 67 -16.43 16.32 -9.00
CA ILE A 67 -16.18 17.41 -9.95
C ILE A 67 -14.79 17.23 -10.54
N LEU A 68 -14.76 16.94 -11.84
CA LEU A 68 -13.55 16.81 -12.65
C LEU A 68 -13.48 18.00 -13.61
N ALA A 69 -12.91 19.11 -13.14
CA ALA A 69 -12.84 20.35 -13.87
C ALA A 69 -11.51 20.45 -14.61
N HIS A 70 -11.41 19.75 -15.75
CA HIS A 70 -10.24 19.78 -16.63
C HIS A 70 -10.25 20.92 -17.66
N GLU A 71 -11.42 21.51 -17.94
CA GLU A 71 -11.58 22.58 -18.94
C GLU A 71 -11.89 23.93 -18.27
N ASP A 72 -13.08 24.06 -17.69
CA ASP A 72 -13.54 25.28 -17.01
C ASP A 72 -14.28 24.94 -15.70
N PRO A 73 -13.62 25.09 -14.53
CA PRO A 73 -14.27 24.87 -13.24
C PRO A 73 -15.44 25.82 -12.97
N ASN A 74 -15.49 26.97 -13.66
CA ASN A 74 -16.51 27.99 -13.49
C ASN A 74 -17.64 27.87 -14.53
N SER A 75 -17.66 26.80 -15.33
CA SER A 75 -18.72 26.62 -16.31
C SER A 75 -20.08 26.51 -15.63
N GLU A 76 -21.10 27.15 -16.23
CA GLU A 76 -22.48 27.13 -15.73
C GLU A 76 -23.01 25.70 -15.54
N GLY A 77 -22.55 24.74 -16.35
CA GLY A 77 -22.90 23.34 -16.23
C GLY A 77 -22.38 22.71 -14.94
N VAL A 78 -21.11 22.92 -14.60
CA VAL A 78 -20.50 22.44 -13.34
C VAL A 78 -21.19 23.08 -12.15
N ARG A 79 -21.43 24.39 -12.20
CA ARG A 79 -22.12 25.12 -11.15
C ARG A 79 -23.52 24.56 -10.88
N ARG A 80 -24.37 24.47 -11.91
CA ARG A 80 -25.75 23.95 -11.77
C ARG A 80 -25.80 22.52 -11.30
N LEU A 81 -24.85 21.68 -11.76
CA LEU A 81 -24.79 20.29 -11.34
C LEU A 81 -24.40 20.20 -9.86
N THR A 82 -23.46 21.02 -9.40
CA THR A 82 -23.05 21.08 -7.99
C THR A 82 -24.19 21.56 -7.11
N GLU A 83 -24.87 22.65 -7.48
CA GLU A 83 -26.07 23.15 -6.79
C GLU A 83 -27.15 22.06 -6.70
N LEU A 84 -27.42 21.35 -7.80
CA LEU A 84 -28.38 20.24 -7.81
C LEU A 84 -28.01 19.17 -6.79
N TYR A 85 -26.74 18.74 -6.73
CA TYR A 85 -26.31 17.70 -5.78
C TYR A 85 -26.39 18.19 -4.34
N LEU A 86 -25.95 19.42 -4.07
CA LEU A 86 -26.03 20.03 -2.74
C LEU A 86 -27.50 20.11 -2.27
N ASP A 87 -28.40 20.58 -3.12
CA ASP A 87 -29.84 20.66 -2.81
C ASP A 87 -30.44 19.28 -2.52
N ARG A 88 -30.14 18.29 -3.37
CA ARG A 88 -30.71 16.94 -3.25
C ARG A 88 -30.15 16.15 -2.08
N SER A 89 -28.88 16.37 -1.76
CA SER A 89 -28.21 15.73 -0.63
C SER A 89 -28.80 16.15 0.73
N GLY A 90 -29.58 17.24 0.77
CA GLY A 90 -30.32 17.64 1.97
C GLY A 90 -29.39 17.88 3.16
N ASN A 91 -29.50 17.05 4.20
CA ASN A 91 -28.59 17.07 5.37
C ASN A 91 -27.68 15.84 5.44
N ALA A 92 -27.62 15.02 4.39
CA ALA A 92 -26.76 13.84 4.36
C ALA A 92 -25.27 14.26 4.48
N PRO A 93 -24.42 13.46 5.14
CA PRO A 93 -22.97 13.67 5.12
C PRO A 93 -22.45 13.61 3.68
N LEU A 94 -21.55 14.53 3.32
CA LEU A 94 -21.06 14.69 1.95
C LEU A 94 -19.71 14.01 1.76
N ASP A 95 -19.55 13.32 0.63
CA ASP A 95 -18.26 12.89 0.13
C ASP A 95 -17.91 13.76 -1.08
N VAL A 96 -16.94 14.65 -0.91
CA VAL A 96 -16.56 15.65 -1.92
C VAL A 96 -15.27 15.22 -2.60
N PHE A 97 -15.32 15.01 -3.90
CA PHE A 97 -14.16 14.80 -4.75
C PHE A 97 -14.06 15.95 -5.75
N LEU A 98 -13.02 16.75 -5.60
CA LEU A 98 -12.74 17.87 -6.46
C LEU A 98 -11.37 17.67 -7.09
N HIS A 99 -11.33 17.76 -8.41
CA HIS A 99 -10.09 17.77 -9.17
C HIS A 99 -10.13 18.91 -10.18
N ILE A 100 -9.33 19.93 -9.90
CA ILE A 100 -9.12 21.09 -10.77
C ILE A 100 -7.69 20.99 -11.30
N ASP A 101 -7.56 20.74 -12.60
CA ASP A 101 -6.29 20.69 -13.30
C ASP A 101 -6.12 22.00 -14.09
N VAL A 102 -5.12 22.82 -13.73
CA VAL A 102 -4.84 24.09 -14.42
C VAL A 102 -3.54 23.97 -15.21
N GLU A 103 -3.37 22.89 -15.98
CA GLU A 103 -2.41 22.88 -17.09
C GLU A 103 -2.93 23.62 -18.35
N ALA A 104 -4.20 24.07 -18.37
CA ALA A 104 -4.82 24.64 -19.56
C ALA A 104 -4.59 26.16 -19.77
N GLY A 105 -3.35 26.65 -19.65
CA GLY A 105 -2.87 27.88 -20.31
C GLY A 105 -3.71 29.18 -20.17
N ARG A 106 -4.58 29.31 -19.17
CA ARG A 106 -5.48 30.46 -18.98
C ARG A 106 -5.61 30.84 -17.50
N PRO A 107 -4.58 31.47 -16.91
CA PRO A 107 -4.64 32.02 -15.55
C PRO A 107 -5.76 33.08 -15.37
N GLU A 108 -6.38 33.52 -16.45
CA GLU A 108 -7.43 34.55 -16.51
C GLU A 108 -8.83 34.04 -16.10
N LEU A 109 -9.06 32.71 -16.07
CA LEU A 109 -10.39 32.14 -15.83
C LEU A 109 -10.85 32.12 -14.36
N GLY A 110 -10.02 32.61 -13.42
CA GLY A 110 -10.34 32.62 -11.99
C GLY A 110 -10.24 31.22 -11.35
N LEU A 111 -9.79 31.15 -10.11
CA LEU A 111 -9.31 29.94 -9.41
C LEU A 111 -10.36 28.86 -9.07
N GLY A 112 -11.52 28.84 -9.73
CA GLY A 112 -12.66 28.03 -9.29
C GLY A 112 -13.30 28.56 -7.99
N LEU A 113 -13.07 29.85 -7.69
CA LEU A 113 -13.48 30.58 -6.48
C LEU A 113 -14.95 30.32 -6.10
N ASP A 114 -15.88 30.62 -7.00
CA ASP A 114 -17.33 30.46 -6.79
C ASP A 114 -17.70 29.01 -6.41
N LEU A 115 -17.00 28.04 -6.99
CA LEU A 115 -17.24 26.63 -6.71
C LEU A 115 -16.72 26.25 -5.32
N MET A 116 -15.56 26.76 -4.90
CA MET A 116 -15.01 26.50 -3.57
C MET A 116 -15.85 27.15 -2.49
N ASP A 117 -16.32 28.38 -2.71
CA ASP A 117 -17.24 29.07 -1.81
C ASP A 117 -18.55 28.29 -1.64
N MET A 118 -19.10 27.77 -2.75
CA MET A 118 -20.30 26.94 -2.70
C MET A 118 -20.10 25.66 -1.90
N LEU A 119 -18.98 24.94 -2.12
CA LEU A 119 -18.71 23.68 -1.42
C LEU A 119 -18.38 23.91 0.06
N SER A 120 -17.57 24.93 0.36
CA SER A 120 -17.12 25.27 1.72
C SER A 120 -18.28 25.74 2.62
N ALA A 121 -19.31 26.38 2.06
CA ALA A 121 -20.55 26.70 2.78
C ALA A 121 -21.23 25.44 3.38
N HIS A 122 -20.95 24.26 2.84
CA HIS A 122 -21.46 22.97 3.34
C HIS A 122 -20.38 22.11 4.02
N ALA A 123 -19.23 22.68 4.38
CA ALA A 123 -18.09 21.96 4.98
C ALA A 123 -18.44 21.20 6.28
N HIS A 124 -19.40 21.70 7.07
CA HIS A 124 -19.86 21.05 8.31
C HIS A 124 -20.43 19.65 8.10
N ARG A 125 -20.88 19.35 6.87
CA ARG A 125 -21.40 18.04 6.45
C ARG A 125 -20.37 17.17 5.77
N TRP A 126 -19.18 17.68 5.43
CA TRP A 126 -18.16 16.88 4.77
C TRP A 126 -17.74 15.73 5.68
N ARG A 127 -17.86 14.52 5.17
CA ARG A 127 -17.41 13.28 5.80
C ARG A 127 -16.08 12.85 5.21
N HIS A 128 -15.98 12.83 3.88
CA HIS A 128 -14.73 12.66 3.15
C HIS A 128 -14.56 13.84 2.20
N ALA A 129 -13.37 14.46 2.20
CA ALA A 129 -13.03 15.47 1.22
C ALA A 129 -11.69 15.14 0.57
N HIS A 130 -11.69 15.07 -0.75
CA HIS A 130 -10.50 14.86 -1.58
C HIS A 130 -10.38 16.02 -2.57
N LEU A 131 -9.44 16.91 -2.30
CA LEU A 131 -9.23 18.15 -3.04
C LEU A 131 -7.89 18.06 -3.78
N TYR A 132 -7.94 18.11 -5.09
CA TYR A 132 -6.80 18.38 -5.96
C TYR A 132 -7.04 19.74 -6.59
N ILE A 133 -6.28 20.74 -6.16
CA ILE A 133 -6.51 22.15 -6.52
C ILE A 133 -5.19 22.87 -6.83
N PRO A 134 -5.22 23.94 -7.62
CA PRO A 134 -4.09 24.84 -7.76
C PRO A 134 -3.66 25.43 -6.42
N ARG A 135 -2.37 25.72 -6.27
CA ARG A 135 -1.81 26.33 -5.06
C ARG A 135 -2.49 27.67 -4.70
N GLY A 136 -2.90 28.45 -5.70
CA GLY A 136 -3.61 29.72 -5.48
C GLY A 136 -4.94 29.54 -4.73
N SER A 137 -5.73 28.55 -5.11
CA SER A 137 -7.05 28.25 -4.53
C SER A 137 -6.97 27.81 -3.06
N PHE A 138 -5.81 27.33 -2.61
CA PHE A 138 -5.62 26.93 -1.21
C PHE A 138 -5.75 28.11 -0.25
N PHE A 139 -5.32 29.33 -0.65
CA PHE A 139 -5.45 30.51 0.21
C PHE A 139 -6.90 30.89 0.51
N GLU A 140 -7.83 30.52 -0.38
CA GLU A 140 -9.26 30.78 -0.20
C GLU A 140 -9.87 29.82 0.81
N LEU A 141 -9.49 28.54 0.74
CA LEU A 141 -9.81 27.55 1.77
C LEU A 141 -9.24 27.97 3.13
N TYR A 142 -8.05 28.56 3.12
CA TYR A 142 -7.40 29.08 4.32
C TYR A 142 -8.14 30.28 4.93
N ALA A 143 -8.68 31.17 4.11
CA ALA A 143 -9.41 32.35 4.57
C ALA A 143 -10.83 32.03 5.06
N SER A 144 -11.39 30.91 4.62
CA SER A 144 -12.70 30.44 5.01
C SER A 144 -12.58 29.67 6.33
N ASP A 145 -13.10 30.19 7.44
CA ASP A 145 -13.14 29.48 8.73
C ASP A 145 -14.00 28.20 8.62
N LEU A 146 -13.42 27.12 8.08
CA LEU A 146 -14.15 25.88 7.75
C LEU A 146 -14.56 25.14 9.02
N GLU A 147 -15.86 25.03 9.27
CA GLU A 147 -16.39 24.11 10.27
C GLU A 147 -16.38 22.68 9.70
N LEU A 148 -15.49 21.82 10.19
CA LEU A 148 -15.29 20.44 9.69
C LEU A 148 -15.84 19.39 10.68
N SER A 149 -17.01 19.66 11.26
CA SER A 149 -17.62 18.90 12.37
C SER A 149 -17.88 17.41 12.07
N SER A 150 -18.11 17.05 10.81
CA SER A 150 -18.39 15.67 10.38
C SER A 150 -17.22 14.96 9.71
N LEU A 151 -16.07 15.63 9.56
CA LEU A 151 -14.99 15.17 8.72
C LEU A 151 -14.26 13.98 9.33
N GLU A 152 -14.25 12.87 8.61
CA GLU A 152 -13.61 11.60 8.98
C GLU A 152 -12.29 11.41 8.20
N SER A 153 -12.27 11.86 6.93
CA SER A 153 -11.10 11.79 6.05
C SER A 153 -10.89 13.08 5.27
N PHE A 154 -9.66 13.59 5.29
CA PHE A 154 -9.25 14.75 4.51
C PHE A 154 -8.05 14.41 3.62
N SER A 155 -8.14 14.75 2.34
CA SER A 155 -7.06 14.64 1.37
C SER A 155 -6.92 15.94 0.62
N LEU A 156 -5.71 16.53 0.65
CA LEU A 156 -5.39 17.75 -0.08
C LEU A 156 -4.11 17.54 -0.88
N THR A 157 -4.21 17.75 -2.19
CA THR A 157 -3.08 17.79 -3.11
C THR A 157 -3.05 19.14 -3.80
N LEU A 158 -1.90 19.81 -3.74
CA LEU A 158 -1.69 21.04 -4.51
C LEU A 158 -0.90 20.70 -5.77
N ASP A 159 -1.35 21.23 -6.91
CA ASP A 159 -0.62 21.12 -8.17
C ASP A 159 0.77 21.80 -8.05
N GLY A 160 1.78 21.14 -8.60
CA GLY A 160 3.19 21.52 -8.59
C GLY A 160 3.65 22.24 -9.86
N SER A 161 2.72 22.65 -10.74
CA SER A 161 3.03 23.44 -11.93
C SER A 161 3.90 24.67 -11.57
N ASN A 162 4.98 24.81 -12.35
CA ASN A 162 6.23 25.51 -12.06
C ASN A 162 6.07 26.78 -11.21
N PRO A 163 6.75 26.91 -10.04
CA PRO A 163 6.78 28.17 -9.33
C PRO A 163 7.35 29.22 -10.28
N ASN A 164 6.60 30.28 -10.60
CA ASN A 164 7.29 31.51 -10.91
C ASN A 164 8.10 31.83 -9.65
N PRO A 165 9.44 31.94 -9.71
CA PRO A 165 10.24 32.38 -8.57
C PRO A 165 9.91 33.83 -8.14
N PHE A 166 8.98 34.48 -8.85
CA PHE A 166 8.41 35.80 -8.59
C PHE A 166 6.94 35.79 -8.19
N ASP A 167 6.25 34.63 -8.14
CA ASP A 167 4.99 34.57 -7.42
C ASP A 167 5.35 34.75 -5.95
N GLY A 168 5.06 35.95 -5.44
CA GLY A 168 5.52 36.45 -4.16
C GLY A 168 4.98 35.65 -2.98
N ILE A 169 5.49 34.44 -2.76
CA ILE A 169 5.40 33.67 -1.51
C ILE A 169 6.38 34.27 -0.47
N SER A 170 6.68 35.57 -0.60
CA SER A 170 7.02 36.37 0.56
C SER A 170 5.72 36.60 1.33
N SER A 171 5.58 35.92 2.48
CA SER A 171 4.86 36.46 3.65
C SER A 171 3.34 36.66 3.59
N ALA A 172 2.58 35.85 2.82
CA ALA A 172 1.10 35.90 2.95
C ALA A 172 0.57 35.32 4.27
N SER A 173 1.41 34.65 5.06
CA SER A 173 1.19 34.47 6.49
C SER A 173 2.20 35.34 7.24
N GLY A 174 1.71 36.36 7.93
CA GLY A 174 2.47 36.88 9.07
C GLY A 174 2.73 35.74 10.07
N PRO A 175 3.77 35.83 10.91
CA PRO A 175 3.99 34.84 11.95
C PRO A 175 2.74 34.76 12.84
N GLY A 176 2.04 33.61 12.82
CA GLY A 176 1.03 33.27 13.83
C GLY A 176 -0.39 32.96 13.37
N THR A 177 -0.74 33.06 12.08
CA THR A 177 -2.06 32.61 11.63
C THR A 177 -1.99 31.11 11.29
N CYS A 178 -2.56 30.29 12.16
CA CYS A 178 -2.68 28.85 11.97
C CYS A 178 -4.12 28.51 11.60
N MET A 179 -4.35 27.60 10.65
CA MET A 179 -5.69 27.06 10.44
C MET A 179 -6.06 26.18 11.62
N SER A 180 -6.99 26.63 12.45
CA SER A 180 -7.62 25.81 13.47
C SER A 180 -8.80 25.07 12.87
N PHE A 181 -8.54 23.92 12.25
CA PHE A 181 -9.61 23.03 11.83
C PHE A 181 -10.21 22.31 13.05
N THR A 182 -11.42 22.67 13.44
CA THR A 182 -12.21 21.85 14.37
C THR A 182 -12.76 20.64 13.61
N ALA A 183 -11.95 19.58 13.51
CA ALA A 183 -12.31 18.33 12.86
C ALA A 183 -12.30 17.16 13.88
N PRO A 184 -13.25 17.11 14.84
CA PRO A 184 -13.20 16.19 15.98
C PRO A 184 -13.35 14.71 15.62
N ARG A 185 -13.76 14.40 14.38
CA ARG A 185 -13.92 13.03 13.88
C ARG A 185 -12.81 12.59 12.92
N LEU A 186 -11.87 13.48 12.62
CA LEU A 186 -10.84 13.24 11.60
C LEU A 186 -9.90 12.14 12.06
N HIS A 187 -9.83 11.05 11.32
CA HIS A 187 -8.92 9.94 11.58
C HIS A 187 -8.02 9.60 10.39
N THR A 188 -8.33 10.10 9.19
CA THR A 188 -7.52 9.90 7.98
C THR A 188 -7.09 11.24 7.42
N LEU A 189 -5.79 11.45 7.26
CA LEU A 189 -5.21 12.68 6.73
C LEU A 189 -4.21 12.35 5.62
N HIS A 190 -4.44 12.91 4.42
CA HIS A 190 -3.51 12.85 3.30
C HIS A 190 -3.14 14.27 2.85
N LEU A 191 -1.84 14.59 2.83
CA LEU A 191 -1.34 15.91 2.44
C LEU A 191 -0.22 15.76 1.42
N ASN A 192 -0.45 16.21 0.20
CA ASN A 192 0.58 16.32 -0.84
C ASN A 192 0.76 17.80 -1.19
N ILE A 193 1.60 18.48 -0.40
CA ILE A 193 1.71 19.94 -0.40
C ILE A 193 3.20 20.32 -0.45
N PRO A 194 3.74 20.66 -1.63
CA PRO A 194 5.15 21.03 -1.75
C PRO A 194 5.44 22.42 -1.14
N PHE A 195 6.57 22.53 -0.41
CA PHE A 195 7.07 23.77 0.18
C PHE A 195 6.11 24.40 1.22
N PHE A 196 5.64 23.61 2.18
CA PHE A 196 4.67 24.05 3.18
C PHE A 196 5.16 23.81 4.62
N GLU A 197 4.88 24.76 5.52
CA GLU A 197 5.20 24.62 6.94
C GLU A 197 4.02 23.99 7.70
N LEU A 198 4.28 22.91 8.44
CA LEU A 198 3.26 22.25 9.28
C LEU A 198 2.66 23.17 10.35
N SER A 199 3.37 24.22 10.75
CA SER A 199 2.91 25.24 11.70
C SER A 199 1.60 25.90 11.27
N GLN A 200 1.30 25.91 9.97
CA GLN A 200 0.11 26.53 9.41
C GLN A 200 -1.15 25.66 9.57
N PHE A 201 -1.00 24.40 10.02
CA PHE A 201 -2.10 23.46 10.22
C PHE A 201 -2.22 23.01 11.68
N LEU A 202 -3.36 23.27 12.31
CA LEU A 202 -3.70 22.69 13.63
C LEU A 202 -4.67 21.52 13.44
N PHE A 203 -4.17 20.43 12.86
CA PHE A 203 -4.93 19.18 12.83
C PHE A 203 -4.92 18.50 14.20
N PRO A 204 -5.98 17.76 14.57
CA PRO A 204 -6.03 16.95 15.78
C PRO A 204 -5.19 15.66 15.63
N PHE A 205 -3.87 15.80 15.47
CA PHE A 205 -2.93 14.69 15.19
C PHE A 205 -3.06 13.51 16.15
N HIS A 206 -3.39 13.76 17.42
CA HIS A 206 -3.52 12.73 18.46
C HIS A 206 -4.54 11.63 18.14
N GLN A 207 -5.61 11.95 17.41
CA GLN A 207 -6.70 11.03 17.11
C GLN A 207 -6.57 10.37 15.72
N LEU A 208 -5.55 10.76 14.93
CA LEU A 208 -5.33 10.21 13.60
C LEU A 208 -4.97 8.72 13.66
N ARG A 209 -5.56 7.95 12.74
CA ARG A 209 -5.31 6.52 12.51
C ARG A 209 -4.52 6.29 11.23
N HIS A 210 -4.71 7.13 10.23
CA HIS A 210 -4.03 7.03 8.95
C HIS A 210 -3.45 8.39 8.57
N LEU A 211 -2.13 8.43 8.36
CA LEU A 211 -1.41 9.65 7.98
C LEU A 211 -0.59 9.34 6.74
N SER A 212 -0.76 10.16 5.70
CA SER A 212 0.04 10.07 4.49
C SER A 212 0.45 11.47 4.05
N THR A 213 1.75 11.75 3.97
CA THR A 213 2.25 13.08 3.58
C THR A 213 3.32 12.97 2.51
N SER A 214 3.38 13.93 1.60
CA SER A 214 4.46 14.05 0.62
C SER A 214 5.26 15.33 0.83
N HIS A 215 6.54 15.34 0.44
CA HIS A 215 7.41 16.51 0.46
C HIS A 215 7.71 17.10 1.85
N LEU A 216 7.55 16.29 2.91
CA LEU A 216 7.97 16.64 4.27
C LEU A 216 9.37 16.11 4.56
N ASP A 217 10.22 16.92 5.16
CA ASP A 217 11.53 16.48 5.63
C ASP A 217 11.40 15.40 6.72
N LEU A 218 12.42 14.55 6.83
CA LEU A 218 12.42 13.42 7.77
C LEU A 218 12.26 13.87 9.23
N SER A 219 12.76 15.04 9.59
CA SER A 219 12.67 15.57 10.95
C SER A 219 11.19 15.83 11.32
N LEU A 220 10.42 16.41 10.41
CA LEU A 220 9.00 16.67 10.58
C LEU A 220 8.20 15.36 10.57
N THR A 221 8.61 14.35 9.79
CA THR A 221 7.95 13.03 9.84
C THR A 221 8.00 12.41 11.24
N HIS A 222 9.15 12.48 11.92
CA HIS A 222 9.29 11.99 13.29
C HIS A 222 8.48 12.80 14.29
N GLN A 223 8.43 14.13 14.12
CA GLN A 223 7.60 14.98 14.95
C GLN A 223 6.11 14.60 14.80
N LEU A 224 5.63 14.40 13.58
CA LEU A 224 4.25 13.98 13.32
C LEU A 224 3.92 12.61 13.92
N LEU A 225 4.84 11.64 13.79
CA LEU A 225 4.69 10.34 14.43
C LEU A 225 4.63 10.45 15.96
N SER A 226 5.42 11.35 16.56
CA SER A 226 5.40 11.60 18.01
C SER A 226 4.10 12.25 18.49
N LEU A 227 3.48 13.10 17.66
CA LEU A 227 2.21 13.78 17.94
C LEU A 227 0.98 12.87 17.71
N SER A 228 1.16 11.73 17.05
CA SER A 228 0.09 10.84 16.60
C SER A 228 0.19 9.43 17.22
N PRO A 229 -0.03 9.26 18.54
CA PRO A 229 0.13 7.96 19.19
C PRO A 229 -0.94 6.92 18.79
N SER A 230 -2.09 7.36 18.26
CA SER A 230 -3.19 6.49 17.82
C SER A 230 -3.04 5.94 16.40
N LEU A 231 -1.90 6.22 15.75
CA LEU A 231 -1.68 5.94 14.35
C LEU A 231 -1.54 4.45 14.06
N LEU A 232 -2.30 3.96 13.09
CA LEU A 232 -2.26 2.58 12.58
C LEU A 232 -1.36 2.45 11.36
N THR A 233 -1.39 3.44 10.47
CA THR A 233 -0.56 3.46 9.26
C THR A 233 0.03 4.85 9.02
N ALA A 234 1.31 4.89 8.68
CA ALA A 234 2.01 6.12 8.30
C ALA A 234 2.70 5.94 6.95
N SER A 235 2.55 6.90 6.06
CA SER A 235 3.23 6.93 4.77
C SER A 235 3.85 8.30 4.53
N PHE A 236 5.15 8.35 4.30
CA PHE A 236 5.87 9.57 4.00
C PHE A 236 6.51 9.41 2.62
N ALA A 237 6.14 10.26 1.67
CA ALA A 237 6.63 10.19 0.30
C ALA A 237 7.42 11.43 -0.10
N SER A 238 8.30 11.29 -1.08
CA SER A 238 9.13 12.39 -1.60
C SER A 238 9.83 13.20 -0.50
N CYS A 239 10.31 12.54 0.56
CA CYS A 239 10.93 13.23 1.69
C CYS A 239 12.31 13.81 1.29
N PRO A 240 12.50 15.14 1.34
CA PRO A 240 13.83 15.73 1.22
C PRO A 240 14.66 15.39 2.47
N THR A 241 15.99 15.36 2.31
CA THR A 241 16.88 15.19 3.46
C THR A 241 17.05 16.51 4.18
N ASP A 242 16.85 16.48 5.49
CA ASP A 242 17.29 17.55 6.38
C ASP A 242 18.75 17.28 6.79
N TYR A 243 19.63 18.25 6.55
CA TYR A 243 21.02 18.24 7.03
C TYR A 243 21.15 18.87 8.42
N SER A 244 20.05 19.34 9.01
CA SER A 244 20.03 19.89 10.36
C SER A 244 20.20 18.75 11.36
N PHE A 245 21.31 18.80 12.11
CA PHE A 245 21.55 17.89 13.21
C PHE A 245 20.72 18.37 14.41
N ARG A 246 19.71 17.59 14.77
CA ARG A 246 18.97 17.77 16.03
C ARG A 246 19.07 16.51 16.88
N ASP A 247 18.85 16.67 18.17
CA ASP A 247 18.82 15.53 19.08
C ASP A 247 17.57 14.66 18.81
N PRO A 248 17.74 13.35 18.59
CA PRO A 248 16.62 12.45 18.42
C PRO A 248 15.67 12.45 19.62
N ILE A 249 14.38 12.61 19.37
CA ILE A 249 13.35 12.63 20.42
C ILE A 249 12.82 11.19 20.59
N PRO A 250 12.87 10.61 21.80
CA PRO A 250 12.29 9.30 22.04
C PRO A 250 10.77 9.37 22.08
N TYR A 251 10.10 8.49 21.34
CA TYR A 251 8.65 8.32 21.41
C TYR A 251 8.23 6.89 21.07
N THR A 252 6.98 6.55 21.41
CA THR A 252 6.40 5.22 21.16
C THR A 252 5.10 5.39 20.39
N SER A 253 4.94 4.64 19.30
CA SER A 253 3.68 4.57 18.55
C SER A 253 3.13 3.15 18.71
N PRO A 254 2.30 2.90 19.74
CA PRO A 254 1.94 1.55 20.16
C PRO A 254 1.09 0.80 19.14
N LEU A 255 0.27 1.51 18.36
CA LEU A 255 -0.68 0.91 17.43
C LEU A 255 -0.17 0.89 15.97
N LEU A 256 1.02 1.44 15.70
CA LEU A 256 1.53 1.60 14.35
C LEU A 256 1.86 0.24 13.75
N SER A 257 1.05 -0.18 12.78
CA SER A 257 1.15 -1.49 12.12
C SER A 257 1.89 -1.46 10.80
N SER A 258 1.86 -0.31 10.11
CA SER A 258 2.49 -0.12 8.80
C SER A 258 3.19 1.24 8.73
N LEU A 259 4.47 1.23 8.37
CA LEU A 259 5.29 2.42 8.14
C LEU A 259 5.93 2.35 6.76
N THR A 260 5.67 3.36 5.94
CA THR A 260 6.26 3.54 4.62
C THR A 260 7.01 4.87 4.58
N ILE A 261 8.28 4.85 4.16
CA ILE A 261 9.10 6.05 3.93
C ILE A 261 9.73 5.93 2.55
N LEU A 262 9.41 6.90 1.68
CA LEU A 262 9.98 7.06 0.33
C LEU A 262 10.77 8.37 0.31
N ALA A 263 12.09 8.27 0.43
CA ALA A 263 12.98 9.42 0.42
C ALA A 263 13.57 9.68 -0.97
N LEU A 264 13.65 10.98 -1.32
CA LEU A 264 14.26 11.43 -2.59
C LEU A 264 15.77 11.17 -2.60
N HIS A 265 16.40 11.36 -1.44
CA HIS A 265 17.82 11.17 -1.20
C HIS A 265 18.08 9.97 -0.27
N ARG A 266 19.35 9.70 0.03
CA ARG A 266 19.74 8.60 0.92
C ARG A 266 19.28 8.84 2.36
N LEU A 267 18.76 7.80 3.01
CA LEU A 267 18.20 7.82 4.39
C LEU A 267 19.25 7.85 5.52
N GLU A 268 20.42 8.46 5.32
CA GLU A 268 21.51 8.41 6.33
C GLU A 268 21.15 9.15 7.62
N THR A 269 20.32 10.19 7.51
CA THR A 269 19.87 11.01 8.64
C THR A 269 18.71 10.38 9.41
N LEU A 270 18.09 9.32 8.90
CA LEU A 270 16.98 8.62 9.55
C LEU A 270 17.44 7.72 10.70
N GLY A 271 18.69 7.24 10.65
CA GLY A 271 19.26 6.31 11.64
C GLY A 271 19.12 6.79 13.09
N PRO A 272 19.65 7.97 13.46
CA PRO A 272 19.59 8.49 14.82
C PRO A 272 18.17 8.56 15.40
N ASP A 273 17.18 9.01 14.62
CA ASP A 273 15.79 9.11 15.07
C ASP A 273 15.15 7.73 15.28
N ILE A 274 15.39 6.79 14.36
CA ILE A 274 14.89 5.42 14.49
C ILE A 274 15.44 4.74 15.74
N THR A 275 16.68 4.98 16.16
CA THR A 275 17.26 4.34 17.35
C THR A 275 16.56 4.71 18.67
N ARG A 276 15.73 5.76 18.69
CA ARG A 276 15.00 6.20 19.90
C ARG A 276 13.50 5.93 19.85
N CYS A 277 13.00 5.34 18.77
CA CYS A 277 11.58 5.04 18.61
C CYS A 277 11.24 3.61 19.07
N VAL A 278 9.98 3.36 19.44
CA VAL A 278 9.46 2.01 19.76
C VAL A 278 8.11 1.79 19.06
N PHE A 279 8.02 0.74 18.23
CA PHE A 279 6.83 0.42 17.41
C PHE A 279 6.38 -1.04 17.63
N PRO A 280 5.75 -1.36 18.77
CA PRO A 280 5.52 -2.75 19.17
C PRO A 280 4.55 -3.52 18.26
N SER A 281 3.59 -2.84 17.62
CA SER A 281 2.64 -3.45 16.68
C SER A 281 3.08 -3.43 15.22
N LEU A 282 4.31 -3.02 14.92
CA LEU A 282 4.77 -2.89 13.54
C LEU A 282 4.87 -4.26 12.85
N THR A 283 4.13 -4.41 11.75
CA THR A 283 4.10 -5.62 10.92
C THR A 283 4.64 -5.37 9.51
N THR A 284 4.50 -4.14 9.00
CA THR A 284 4.93 -3.78 7.66
C THR A 284 5.88 -2.58 7.72
N LEU A 285 7.09 -2.76 7.20
CA LEU A 285 8.07 -1.69 7.07
C LEU A 285 8.54 -1.60 5.61
N THR A 286 8.34 -0.43 5.01
CA THR A 286 8.79 -0.13 3.64
C THR A 286 9.70 1.10 3.65
N LEU A 287 10.96 0.91 3.27
CA LEU A 287 11.93 1.99 3.13
C LEU A 287 12.46 1.99 1.69
N ILE A 288 12.22 3.09 0.98
CA ILE A 288 12.67 3.30 -0.39
C ILE A 288 13.48 4.60 -0.42
N SER A 289 14.65 4.56 -1.02
CA SER A 289 15.64 5.65 -1.05
C SER A 289 16.22 5.80 -2.45
N GLY A 290 16.55 7.03 -2.85
CA GLY A 290 17.42 7.28 -4.00
C GLY A 290 16.75 7.26 -5.38
N ALA A 291 15.55 7.82 -5.50
CA ALA A 291 14.90 8.00 -6.81
C ALA A 291 15.63 9.01 -7.73
N GLU A 292 16.38 9.97 -7.16
CA GLU A 292 16.83 11.16 -7.93
C GLU A 292 18.35 11.44 -7.93
N THR A 293 19.18 10.77 -7.12
CA THR A 293 20.59 11.20 -6.96
C THR A 293 21.65 10.14 -7.27
N SER A 294 22.68 10.61 -7.98
CA SER A 294 23.89 9.87 -8.36
C SER A 294 25.05 10.00 -7.37
N GLU A 295 24.75 10.36 -6.13
CA GLU A 295 25.78 10.70 -5.15
C GLU A 295 26.28 9.49 -4.36
N PHE A 296 27.58 9.54 -4.08
CA PHE A 296 28.31 8.53 -3.33
C PHE A 296 28.23 8.88 -1.84
N SER A 297 27.89 7.90 -1.01
CA SER A 297 28.20 7.96 0.42
C SER A 297 28.63 6.57 0.90
N PHE A 298 29.63 6.59 1.78
CA PHE A 298 30.32 5.44 2.37
C PHE A 298 29.78 5.12 3.78
N SER A 299 28.59 5.61 4.15
CA SER A 299 28.03 5.39 5.48
C SER A 299 27.72 3.90 5.73
N HIS A 300 27.73 3.52 7.01
CA HIS A 300 27.50 2.14 7.48
C HIS A 300 26.07 1.60 7.24
N GLY A 301 25.21 2.37 6.57
CA GLY A 301 23.83 2.03 6.24
C GLY A 301 22.89 2.06 7.44
N ILE A 302 21.60 2.29 7.20
CA ILE A 302 20.55 2.37 8.24
C ILE A 302 20.20 1.01 8.87
N VAL A 303 20.63 -0.10 8.27
CA VAL A 303 20.21 -1.46 8.63
C VAL A 303 20.52 -1.87 10.10
N PRO A 304 21.68 -1.50 10.69
CA PRO A 304 21.92 -1.74 12.12
C PRO A 304 20.91 -1.01 13.03
N ASP A 305 20.49 0.19 12.65
CA ASP A 305 19.50 0.98 13.40
C ASP A 305 18.11 0.34 13.30
N LEU A 306 17.75 -0.20 12.12
CA LEU A 306 16.53 -0.99 11.94
C LEU A 306 16.55 -2.26 12.77
N THR A 307 17.69 -2.95 12.82
CA THR A 307 17.85 -4.16 13.64
C THR A 307 17.63 -3.82 15.12
N SER A 308 18.22 -2.71 15.59
CA SER A 308 18.03 -2.20 16.94
C SER A 308 16.58 -1.81 17.21
N LEU A 309 15.88 -1.22 16.24
CA LEU A 309 14.45 -0.91 16.33
C LEU A 309 13.60 -2.17 16.49
N VAL A 310 13.83 -3.21 15.69
CA VAL A 310 13.07 -4.47 15.74
C VAL A 310 13.25 -5.14 17.11
N ILE A 311 14.51 -5.27 17.57
CA ILE A 311 14.83 -5.87 18.87
C ILE A 311 14.21 -5.07 20.01
N ARG A 312 14.35 -3.73 19.98
CA ARG A 312 13.83 -2.85 21.04
C ARG A 312 12.30 -2.82 21.06
N SER A 313 11.67 -2.84 19.90
CA SER A 313 10.21 -2.81 19.77
C SER A 313 9.57 -4.16 20.03
N GLN A 314 10.34 -5.25 19.96
CA GLN A 314 9.82 -6.63 20.00
C GLN A 314 8.68 -6.83 19.00
N CYS A 315 8.78 -6.16 17.85
CA CYS A 315 7.75 -6.21 16.82
C CYS A 315 7.92 -7.46 15.94
N HIS A 316 6.81 -7.87 15.31
CA HIS A 316 6.75 -9.06 14.47
C HIS A 316 6.52 -8.64 13.02
N LEU A 317 7.61 -8.32 12.32
CA LEU A 317 7.54 -7.92 10.92
C LEU A 317 7.05 -9.08 10.05
N ALA A 318 5.93 -8.87 9.38
CA ALA A 318 5.37 -9.75 8.36
C ALA A 318 5.84 -9.35 6.95
N SER A 319 6.12 -8.06 6.72
CA SER A 319 6.58 -7.53 5.44
C SER A 319 7.72 -6.53 5.61
N LEU A 320 8.83 -6.77 4.92
CA LEU A 320 10.00 -5.88 4.88
C LEU A 320 10.36 -5.55 3.42
N THR A 321 10.37 -4.26 3.10
CA THR A 321 10.80 -3.75 1.80
C THR A 321 11.96 -2.77 1.99
N LEU A 322 13.11 -3.04 1.39
CA LEU A 322 14.31 -2.19 1.44
C LEU A 322 14.82 -1.92 0.03
N HIS A 323 14.56 -0.72 -0.50
CA HIS A 323 14.96 -0.33 -1.84
C HIS A 323 15.91 0.86 -1.83
N GLY A 324 17.02 0.76 -2.57
CA GLY A 324 17.99 1.87 -2.62
C GLY A 324 18.69 2.13 -1.28
N ILE A 325 18.73 1.11 -0.42
CA ILE A 325 19.36 1.14 0.90
C ILE A 325 20.71 0.41 0.83
N SER A 326 21.78 1.05 1.28
CA SER A 326 23.09 0.41 1.39
C SER A 326 23.16 -0.47 2.63
N TYR A 327 23.63 -1.71 2.49
CA TYR A 327 23.86 -2.62 3.60
C TYR A 327 24.99 -3.60 3.34
N SER A 328 25.61 -4.09 4.42
CA SER A 328 26.50 -5.25 4.33
C SER A 328 25.69 -6.54 4.45
N SER A 329 26.18 -7.64 3.85
CA SER A 329 25.58 -8.97 4.01
C SER A 329 25.42 -9.36 5.49
N LYS A 330 26.37 -8.96 6.34
CA LYS A 330 26.32 -9.18 7.79
C LYS A 330 25.14 -8.46 8.45
N HIS A 331 25.01 -7.14 8.22
CA HIS A 331 23.95 -6.34 8.84
C HIS A 331 22.56 -6.78 8.36
N LEU A 332 22.42 -7.11 7.07
CA LEU A 332 21.16 -7.65 6.55
C LEU A 332 20.79 -8.96 7.26
N MET A 333 21.74 -9.86 7.47
CA MET A 333 21.47 -11.12 8.15
C MET A 333 21.08 -10.90 9.60
N GLU A 334 21.71 -9.98 10.32
CA GLU A 334 21.30 -9.61 11.68
C GLU A 334 19.84 -9.12 11.72
N LEU A 335 19.44 -8.27 10.77
CA LEU A 335 18.06 -7.82 10.64
C LEU A 335 17.09 -8.97 10.34
N LEU A 336 17.45 -9.87 9.42
CA LEU A 336 16.61 -11.02 9.06
C LEU A 336 16.46 -12.02 10.22
N HIS A 337 17.51 -12.24 11.02
CA HIS A 337 17.41 -13.05 12.24
C HIS A 337 16.49 -12.38 13.27
N ALA A 338 16.61 -11.07 13.46
CA ALA A 338 15.76 -10.32 14.39
C ALA A 338 14.28 -10.31 13.96
N SER A 339 14.01 -10.39 12.65
CA SER A 339 12.66 -10.39 12.07
C SER A 339 12.07 -11.80 11.86
N SER A 340 12.84 -12.85 12.11
CA SER A 340 12.41 -14.24 12.01
C SER A 340 11.68 -14.67 13.29
N PRO A 341 10.56 -15.45 13.24
CA PRO A 341 10.00 -16.18 12.09
C PRO A 341 8.78 -15.50 11.43
N SER A 342 8.40 -14.28 11.81
CA SER A 342 7.15 -13.66 11.37
C SER A 342 7.14 -13.22 9.91
N LEU A 343 8.30 -13.12 9.27
CA LEU A 343 8.44 -12.51 7.95
C LEU A 343 7.85 -13.40 6.83
N LEU A 344 6.78 -12.90 6.21
CA LEU A 344 6.07 -13.50 5.08
C LEU A 344 6.52 -12.90 3.74
N LYS A 345 6.91 -11.63 3.74
CA LYS A 345 7.34 -10.88 2.55
C LYS A 345 8.69 -10.21 2.77
N LEU A 346 9.59 -10.42 1.82
CA LEU A 346 10.90 -9.74 1.74
C LEU A 346 11.10 -9.20 0.32
N ASP A 347 11.16 -7.88 0.15
CA ASP A 347 11.43 -7.23 -1.14
C ASP A 347 12.69 -6.35 -1.02
N LEU A 348 13.73 -6.71 -1.76
CA LEU A 348 15.03 -6.05 -1.76
C LEU A 348 15.31 -5.45 -3.14
N CYS A 349 15.69 -4.18 -3.20
CA CYS A 349 16.21 -3.58 -4.43
C CYS A 349 17.66 -3.17 -4.20
N ASP A 350 18.55 -3.73 -5.01
CA ASP A 350 19.97 -3.45 -4.92
C ASP A 350 20.27 -2.03 -5.46
N VAL A 351 21.21 -1.36 -4.82
CA VAL A 351 21.59 0.03 -5.15
C VAL A 351 22.47 0.00 -6.39
N ASP A 352 22.23 0.90 -7.34
CA ASP A 352 23.09 1.12 -8.51
C ASP A 352 24.41 1.75 -8.06
N HIS A 353 25.33 0.95 -7.52
CA HIS A 353 26.70 1.40 -7.34
C HIS A 353 27.31 1.51 -8.72
N ARG A 354 27.36 2.74 -9.24
CA ARG A 354 28.18 3.12 -10.41
C ARG A 354 29.63 2.62 -10.30
N ALA A 355 30.04 2.22 -9.10
CA ALA A 355 31.20 1.40 -8.86
C ALA A 355 30.82 -0.07 -8.50
N TRP A 356 30.90 -0.94 -9.51
CA TRP A 356 31.30 -2.36 -9.40
C TRP A 356 30.16 -3.40 -9.24
N ASN A 357 29.72 -3.95 -10.37
CA ASN A 357 29.42 -5.36 -10.66
C ASN A 357 29.07 -6.34 -9.53
N PHE A 358 28.17 -6.06 -8.60
CA PHE A 358 27.76 -7.10 -7.65
C PHE A 358 26.33 -6.89 -7.20
N MET A 359 25.55 -7.99 -7.23
CA MET A 359 24.51 -8.15 -6.22
C MET A 359 25.16 -7.88 -4.86
N GLN A 360 24.73 -6.85 -4.11
CA GLN A 360 25.18 -6.64 -2.72
C GLN A 360 25.00 -7.92 -1.89
N LEU A 361 23.97 -8.71 -2.24
CA LEU A 361 23.75 -10.03 -1.71
C LEU A 361 24.86 -10.99 -2.17
N GLU A 362 25.66 -11.42 -1.20
CA GLU A 362 26.61 -12.49 -1.38
C GLU A 362 25.89 -13.84 -1.53
N ARG A 363 26.55 -14.78 -2.21
CA ARG A 363 26.03 -16.12 -2.49
C ARG A 363 25.50 -16.82 -1.23
N TRP A 364 26.22 -16.70 -0.12
CA TRP A 364 25.88 -17.38 1.12
C TRP A 364 24.59 -16.85 1.77
N VAL A 365 24.14 -15.62 1.45
CA VAL A 365 22.85 -15.09 1.91
C VAL A 365 21.71 -15.90 1.29
N PHE A 366 21.80 -16.20 -0.01
CA PHE A 366 20.85 -17.10 -0.66
C PHE A 366 20.91 -18.50 -0.08
N GLU A 367 22.11 -19.03 0.18
CA GLU A 367 22.28 -20.35 0.80
C GLU A 367 21.69 -20.43 2.22
N ALA A 368 21.72 -19.34 2.99
CA ALA A 368 21.09 -19.24 4.30
C ALA A 368 19.56 -19.17 4.22
N LEU A 369 19.03 -18.63 3.11
CA LEU A 369 17.61 -18.59 2.81
C LEU A 369 17.11 -19.90 2.18
N THR A 370 17.97 -20.75 1.62
CA THR A 370 17.59 -22.06 1.05
C THR A 370 17.02 -22.98 2.13
N ILE A 371 15.93 -23.68 1.83
CA ILE A 371 15.40 -24.73 2.71
C ILE A 371 16.22 -26.00 2.47
N ARG A 372 16.95 -26.46 3.49
CA ARG A 372 17.70 -27.72 3.44
C ARG A 372 16.84 -28.85 4.03
N TRP A 373 16.29 -29.68 3.14
CA TRP A 373 15.58 -30.89 3.52
C TRP A 373 16.61 -31.95 3.99
N LEU A 374 16.61 -32.27 5.28
CA LEU A 374 17.40 -33.40 5.80
C LEU A 374 16.69 -34.70 5.42
N HIS A 375 17.17 -35.41 4.39
CA HIS A 375 17.51 -36.85 4.44
C HIS A 375 17.94 -37.40 3.05
N GLY A 376 19.16 -37.95 3.00
CA GLY A 376 19.56 -39.00 2.07
C GLY A 376 19.27 -40.40 2.66
N PRO A 377 19.38 -41.49 1.88
CA PRO A 377 18.75 -42.78 2.15
C PRO A 377 19.28 -43.43 3.45
N GLN A 378 18.36 -44.01 4.24
CA GLN A 378 18.70 -44.86 5.39
C GLN A 378 19.53 -46.06 4.93
N GLY A 379 20.83 -46.02 5.19
CA GLY A 379 21.67 -47.20 5.33
C GLY A 379 21.90 -47.46 6.82
N ASP A 380 21.56 -48.66 7.26
CA ASP A 380 21.78 -49.18 8.60
C ASP A 380 23.20 -48.90 9.13
N ALA A 381 23.30 -48.18 10.25
CA ALA A 381 24.21 -48.46 11.37
C ALA A 381 24.01 -47.41 12.47
N GLY A 382 23.60 -47.87 13.64
CA GLY A 382 23.21 -47.03 14.77
C GLY A 382 24.33 -46.17 15.36
N LEU A 383 23.93 -45.02 15.88
CA LEU A 383 24.28 -44.50 17.21
C LEU A 383 23.58 -43.15 17.38
N HIS A 384 22.86 -42.99 18.49
CA HIS A 384 22.14 -41.79 18.90
C HIS A 384 22.92 -40.50 18.62
N ARG A 385 22.43 -39.69 17.67
CA ARG A 385 22.67 -38.24 17.63
C ARG A 385 21.35 -37.52 17.43
N THR A 386 21.03 -36.70 18.41
CA THR A 386 19.93 -35.75 18.46
C THR A 386 19.81 -34.98 17.15
N VAL A 387 18.67 -35.17 16.47
CA VAL A 387 18.25 -34.42 15.29
C VAL A 387 18.13 -32.95 15.68
N SER A 388 19.13 -32.15 15.30
CA SER A 388 19.05 -30.69 15.39
C SER A 388 18.39 -30.23 14.10
N SER A 389 17.14 -29.80 14.20
CA SER A 389 16.33 -29.28 13.09
C SER A 389 17.06 -28.15 12.38
N SER A 390 17.46 -28.35 11.12
CA SER A 390 17.98 -27.28 10.26
C SER A 390 16.83 -26.36 9.85
N SER A 391 16.44 -25.44 10.73
CA SER A 391 15.43 -24.42 10.47
C SER A 391 15.98 -23.40 9.46
N SER A 392 15.35 -23.27 8.30
CA SER A 392 15.62 -22.15 7.37
C SER A 392 15.45 -20.80 8.08
N LEU A 393 16.25 -19.80 7.74
CA LEU A 393 16.22 -18.47 8.37
C LEU A 393 14.83 -17.82 8.32
N LEU A 394 14.11 -18.01 7.20
CA LEU A 394 12.78 -17.45 6.97
C LEU A 394 11.82 -18.60 6.59
N PRO A 395 11.31 -19.37 7.56
CA PRO A 395 10.56 -20.60 7.26
C PRO A 395 9.18 -20.33 6.64
N HIS A 396 8.59 -19.14 6.86
CA HIS A 396 7.25 -18.78 6.40
C HIS A 396 7.24 -17.78 5.23
N LEU A 397 8.37 -17.57 4.55
CA LEU A 397 8.46 -16.63 3.43
C LEU A 397 7.59 -17.09 2.23
N ARG A 398 6.61 -16.27 1.87
CA ARG A 398 5.65 -16.49 0.77
C ARG A 398 5.85 -15.56 -0.42
N GLU A 399 6.34 -14.34 -0.17
CA GLU A 399 6.62 -13.36 -1.21
C GLU A 399 8.10 -12.96 -1.15
N PHE A 400 8.81 -13.12 -2.26
CA PHE A 400 10.20 -12.69 -2.39
C PHE A 400 10.34 -11.74 -3.58
N GLY A 401 10.88 -10.55 -3.32
CA GLY A 401 11.20 -9.56 -4.33
C GLY A 401 12.70 -9.32 -4.38
N ILE A 402 13.26 -9.35 -5.59
CA ILE A 402 14.63 -8.90 -5.84
C ILE A 402 14.65 -8.06 -7.12
N ARG A 403 15.02 -6.79 -6.95
CA ARG A 403 15.18 -5.83 -8.06
C ARG A 403 16.65 -5.53 -8.26
N PHE A 404 17.03 -5.51 -9.54
CA PHE A 404 18.40 -5.26 -9.96
C PHE A 404 18.46 -3.84 -10.52
N PRO A 405 19.49 -3.05 -10.17
CA PRO A 405 19.73 -1.79 -10.83
C PRO A 405 19.92 -2.05 -12.32
N GLY A 406 19.42 -1.14 -13.16
CA GLY A 406 19.46 -1.30 -14.61
C GLY A 406 20.89 -1.54 -15.07
N SER A 407 21.20 -2.77 -15.50
CA SER A 407 22.56 -3.14 -15.90
C SER A 407 23.09 -2.16 -16.95
N ARG A 408 24.30 -1.61 -16.75
CA ARG A 408 25.10 -1.16 -17.89
C ARG A 408 25.18 -2.34 -18.87
N ARG A 409 24.92 -2.09 -20.15
CA ARG A 409 24.80 -3.11 -21.20
C ARG A 409 26.04 -4.02 -21.36
N ASP A 410 27.14 -3.70 -20.68
CA ASP A 410 28.47 -4.26 -20.95
C ASP A 410 29.00 -5.21 -19.86
N VAL A 411 28.23 -5.51 -18.80
CA VAL A 411 28.67 -6.44 -17.74
C VAL A 411 27.68 -7.61 -17.60
N PRO A 412 28.12 -8.86 -17.83
CA PRO A 412 27.27 -10.03 -17.64
C PRO A 412 27.00 -10.29 -16.14
N PRO A 413 25.80 -10.74 -15.77
CA PRO A 413 25.48 -11.07 -14.38
C PRO A 413 26.34 -12.25 -13.87
N ASP A 414 26.69 -12.22 -12.59
CA ASP A 414 27.42 -13.31 -11.93
C ASP A 414 26.56 -14.59 -11.93
N ARG A 415 26.94 -15.55 -12.77
CA ARG A 415 26.21 -16.83 -12.94
C ARG A 415 26.16 -17.63 -11.65
N ALA A 416 27.20 -17.57 -10.80
CA ALA A 416 27.23 -18.34 -9.56
C ALA A 416 26.19 -17.81 -8.56
N LYS A 417 26.06 -16.48 -8.46
CA LYS A 417 25.04 -15.86 -7.60
C LYS A 417 23.63 -16.05 -8.15
N LEU A 418 23.45 -15.95 -9.47
CA LEU A 418 22.16 -16.18 -10.12
C LEU A 418 21.68 -17.62 -9.94
N ASN A 419 22.58 -18.61 -10.06
CA ASN A 419 22.26 -20.00 -9.77
C ASN A 419 21.90 -20.22 -8.29
N ALA A 420 22.64 -19.64 -7.35
CA ALA A 420 22.31 -19.74 -5.93
C ALA A 420 20.95 -19.14 -5.59
N LEU A 421 20.57 -18.03 -6.24
CA LEU A 421 19.23 -17.44 -6.11
C LEU A 421 18.15 -18.41 -6.62
N LEU A 422 18.35 -19.02 -7.79
CA LEU A 422 17.39 -19.99 -8.35
C LEU A 422 17.27 -21.24 -7.47
N ASP A 423 18.38 -21.77 -6.97
CA ASP A 423 18.38 -22.93 -6.08
C ASP A 423 17.64 -22.62 -4.78
N MET A 424 17.78 -21.40 -4.25
CA MET A 424 16.99 -20.91 -3.12
C MET A 424 15.49 -20.86 -3.44
N ILE A 425 15.10 -20.28 -4.58
CA ILE A 425 13.68 -20.19 -5.00
C ILE A 425 13.09 -21.60 -5.20
N GLU A 426 13.78 -22.47 -5.93
CA GLU A 426 13.34 -23.85 -6.19
C GLU A 426 13.13 -24.62 -4.88
N SER A 427 14.06 -24.51 -3.93
CA SER A 427 13.94 -25.17 -2.62
C SER A 427 12.68 -24.78 -1.84
N ARG A 428 12.13 -23.58 -2.10
CA ARG A 428 10.93 -23.02 -1.45
C ARG A 428 9.65 -23.24 -2.25
N CYS A 429 9.78 -23.56 -3.53
CA CYS A 429 8.66 -23.94 -4.39
C CYS A 429 8.36 -25.43 -4.33
N GLN A 430 9.36 -26.27 -4.04
CA GLN A 430 9.21 -27.71 -3.89
C GLN A 430 8.73 -28.04 -2.46
N GLY A 431 7.46 -28.44 -2.33
CA GLY A 431 6.99 -29.11 -1.12
C GLY A 431 7.68 -30.48 -0.95
N TYR A 432 7.74 -30.98 0.28
CA TYR A 432 8.38 -32.27 0.63
C TYR A 432 8.05 -33.35 -0.42
N PRO A 433 9.05 -33.94 -1.13
CA PRO A 433 8.79 -35.07 -1.99
C PRO A 433 8.45 -36.27 -1.10
N GLU A 434 7.21 -36.76 -1.15
CA GLU A 434 6.88 -38.05 -0.57
C GLU A 434 7.73 -39.12 -1.27
N SER A 435 8.57 -39.80 -0.49
CA SER A 435 9.14 -41.09 -0.89
C SER A 435 7.98 -42.03 -1.16
N ASN A 436 7.58 -42.16 -2.42
CA ASN A 436 6.64 -43.15 -2.89
C ASN A 436 7.26 -44.53 -2.55
N PRO A 437 6.70 -45.34 -1.65
CA PRO A 437 7.20 -46.70 -1.49
C PRO A 437 6.81 -47.46 -2.76
N ASP A 438 7.79 -48.10 -3.39
CA ASP A 438 7.61 -48.94 -4.57
C ASP A 438 6.36 -49.84 -4.45
N PRO A 439 5.52 -49.95 -5.49
CA PRO A 439 4.33 -50.80 -5.47
C PRO A 439 4.66 -52.31 -5.53
N ALA A 440 5.90 -52.73 -5.26
CA ALA A 440 6.38 -54.09 -5.44
C ALA A 440 6.60 -54.91 -4.15
N SER A 441 6.25 -54.42 -2.96
CA SER A 441 6.48 -55.14 -1.70
C SER A 441 5.22 -55.39 -0.84
N VAL A 442 4.06 -55.58 -1.46
CA VAL A 442 2.87 -56.11 -0.77
C VAL A 442 2.49 -57.46 -1.36
N VAL A 443 3.22 -58.50 -0.94
CA VAL A 443 2.71 -59.87 -0.98
C VAL A 443 2.61 -60.38 0.47
N GLY A 444 1.37 -60.56 0.90
CA GLY A 444 1.02 -61.35 2.07
C GLY A 444 0.76 -60.54 3.34
N ILE A 445 -0.53 -60.33 3.66
CA ILE A 445 -1.20 -60.95 4.83
C ILE A 445 -2.67 -60.48 4.82
N ARG A 446 -3.57 -61.48 4.83
CA ARG A 446 -5.02 -61.31 4.93
C ARG A 446 -5.45 -60.86 6.34
N THR A 447 -6.34 -59.87 6.36
CA THR A 447 -7.49 -59.68 7.27
C THR A 447 -7.28 -59.57 8.79
N ARG A 448 -7.63 -58.42 9.37
CA ARG A 448 -8.78 -58.29 10.31
C ARG A 448 -9.20 -56.83 10.57
N LYS A 449 -10.51 -56.63 10.41
CA LYS A 449 -11.44 -55.53 10.72
C LYS A 449 -10.99 -54.36 11.62
N GLY A 450 -11.27 -53.15 11.12
CA GLY A 450 -12.11 -52.13 11.78
C GLY A 450 -11.40 -51.02 12.56
N LEU A 451 -11.13 -49.88 11.92
CA LEU A 451 -10.99 -48.56 12.56
C LEU A 451 -11.19 -47.41 11.56
N ASP A 452 -11.70 -46.29 12.06
CA ASP A 452 -12.47 -45.23 11.41
C ASP A 452 -11.90 -44.53 10.16
N ARG A 453 -12.74 -44.41 9.12
CA ARG A 453 -12.49 -43.63 7.88
C ARG A 453 -12.61 -42.11 8.06
N THR A 454 -13.21 -41.63 9.13
CA THR A 454 -13.42 -40.20 9.41
C THR A 454 -12.18 -39.52 9.98
N SER A 455 -11.36 -40.23 10.77
CA SER A 455 -10.12 -39.70 11.34
C SER A 455 -8.99 -39.57 10.31
N ALA A 456 -8.96 -40.45 9.30
CA ALA A 456 -7.95 -40.40 8.23
C ALA A 456 -8.13 -39.19 7.28
N ASN A 457 -9.37 -38.80 6.99
CA ASN A 457 -9.67 -37.63 6.15
C ASN A 457 -9.37 -36.30 6.86
N ALA A 458 -9.57 -36.22 8.18
CA ALA A 458 -9.22 -35.03 8.96
C ALA A 458 -7.70 -34.82 9.05
N VAL A 459 -6.92 -35.91 9.18
CA VAL A 459 -5.45 -35.86 9.17
C VAL A 459 -4.91 -35.47 7.79
N LEU A 460 -5.49 -35.98 6.70
CA LEU A 460 -5.11 -35.61 5.33
C LEU A 460 -5.45 -34.15 4.99
N GLN A 461 -6.57 -33.61 5.47
CA GLN A 461 -6.93 -32.20 5.29
C GLN A 461 -6.02 -31.25 6.08
N ASN A 462 -5.65 -31.59 7.32
CA ASN A 462 -4.68 -30.81 8.11
C ASN A 462 -3.27 -30.85 7.51
N GLN A 463 -2.85 -31.98 6.94
CA GLN A 463 -1.54 -32.10 6.27
C GLN A 463 -1.47 -31.32 4.95
N ASN A 464 -2.56 -31.21 4.19
CA ASN A 464 -2.62 -30.38 2.98
C ASN A 464 -2.71 -28.87 3.29
N GLN A 465 -3.30 -28.47 4.43
CA GLN A 465 -3.26 -27.08 4.89
C GLN A 465 -1.83 -26.67 5.30
N ASN A 466 -1.13 -27.49 6.08
CA ASN A 466 0.27 -27.23 6.45
C ASN A 466 1.23 -27.22 5.25
N LYS A 467 0.97 -27.99 4.17
CA LYS A 467 1.79 -28.00 2.94
C LYS A 467 1.74 -26.67 2.17
N ASN A 468 0.66 -25.89 2.30
CA ASN A 468 0.52 -24.58 1.63
C ASN A 468 1.09 -23.42 2.44
N GLU A 469 1.34 -23.58 3.75
CA GLU A 469 1.69 -22.45 4.61
C GLU A 469 3.13 -21.93 4.45
N THR A 470 4.03 -22.74 3.90
CA THR A 470 5.48 -22.46 3.79
C THR A 470 5.99 -22.35 2.35
N ARG A 471 5.12 -22.43 1.35
CA ARG A 471 5.52 -22.39 -0.06
C ARG A 471 5.67 -20.95 -0.54
N LEU A 472 6.67 -20.68 -1.37
CA LEU A 472 6.77 -19.40 -2.06
C LEU A 472 5.64 -19.28 -3.09
N GLU A 473 4.81 -18.24 -2.96
CA GLU A 473 3.63 -18.00 -3.79
C GLU A 473 3.87 -16.94 -4.86
N LYS A 474 4.67 -15.91 -4.55
CA LYS A 474 4.96 -14.79 -5.45
C LYS A 474 6.44 -14.47 -5.51
N LEU A 475 6.90 -14.20 -6.73
CA LEU A 475 8.26 -13.77 -7.03
C LEU A 475 8.22 -12.47 -7.83
N HIS A 476 8.79 -11.41 -7.26
CA HIS A 476 8.96 -10.13 -7.95
C HIS A 476 10.40 -10.03 -8.46
N LEU A 477 10.59 -10.26 -9.76
CA LEU A 477 11.87 -10.04 -10.43
C LEU A 477 11.73 -8.72 -11.17
N GLY A 478 12.45 -7.68 -10.77
CA GLY A 478 12.35 -6.36 -11.43
C GLY A 478 12.84 -6.35 -12.90
N ARG A 479 13.70 -5.39 -13.27
CA ARG A 479 14.32 -5.30 -14.63
C ARG A 479 15.14 -6.52 -15.10
N LEU A 480 15.22 -7.61 -14.33
CA LEU A 480 15.74 -8.89 -14.82
C LEU A 480 15.04 -9.32 -16.11
N TRP A 481 13.72 -9.18 -16.19
CA TRP A 481 12.96 -9.60 -17.38
C TRP A 481 13.33 -8.80 -18.65
N ALA A 482 13.80 -7.56 -18.49
CA ALA A 482 14.15 -6.66 -19.59
C ALA A 482 15.61 -6.78 -20.04
N THR A 483 16.45 -7.54 -19.35
CA THR A 483 17.87 -7.73 -19.66
C THR A 483 18.13 -9.17 -20.11
N ARG A 484 19.24 -9.43 -20.80
CA ARG A 484 19.59 -10.76 -21.37
C ARG A 484 19.82 -11.80 -20.27
N VAL A 485 18.74 -12.31 -19.67
CA VAL A 485 18.77 -13.47 -18.78
C VAL A 485 19.26 -14.67 -19.61
N PRO A 486 20.21 -15.48 -19.12
CA PRO A 486 20.62 -16.68 -19.83
C PRO A 486 19.41 -17.59 -20.09
N VAL A 487 19.31 -18.16 -21.29
CA VAL A 487 18.18 -19.04 -21.71
C VAL A 487 17.91 -20.16 -20.71
N GLU A 488 18.94 -20.68 -20.05
CA GLU A 488 18.81 -21.72 -19.03
C GLU A 488 18.03 -21.25 -17.79
N VAL A 489 18.27 -20.01 -17.36
CA VAL A 489 17.58 -19.41 -16.21
C VAL A 489 16.13 -19.10 -16.56
N GLU A 490 15.88 -18.61 -17.77
CA GLU A 490 14.53 -18.37 -18.27
C GLU A 490 13.70 -19.66 -18.30
N LYS A 491 14.29 -20.78 -18.76
CA LYS A 491 13.63 -22.09 -18.75
C LYS A 491 13.26 -22.55 -17.35
N ARG A 492 14.18 -22.43 -16.37
CA ARG A 492 13.93 -22.78 -14.96
C ARG A 492 12.80 -21.92 -14.37
N LEU A 493 12.80 -20.61 -14.63
CA LEU A 493 11.76 -19.71 -14.14
C LEU A 493 10.38 -20.02 -14.75
N ARG A 494 10.30 -20.30 -16.06
CA ARG A 494 9.04 -20.72 -16.70
C ARG A 494 8.50 -22.03 -16.11
N ALA A 495 9.38 -23.00 -15.84
CA ALA A 495 8.97 -24.24 -15.18
C ALA A 495 8.40 -24.01 -13.76
N LEU A 496 8.91 -23.02 -13.03
CA LEU A 496 8.36 -22.62 -11.74
C LEU A 496 7.01 -21.91 -11.86
N GLU A 497 6.84 -21.08 -12.89
CA GLU A 497 5.57 -20.41 -13.22
C GLU A 497 4.47 -21.43 -13.57
N ASP A 498 4.80 -22.41 -14.42
CA ASP A 498 3.93 -23.57 -14.73
C ASP A 498 3.59 -24.38 -13.46
N GLY A 499 4.51 -24.42 -12.50
CA GLY A 499 4.34 -25.04 -11.18
C GLY A 499 3.46 -24.24 -10.20
N GLY A 500 2.92 -23.09 -10.62
CA GLY A 500 1.99 -22.25 -9.85
C GLY A 500 2.62 -21.06 -9.11
N LEU A 501 3.91 -20.76 -9.33
CA LEU A 501 4.55 -19.55 -8.79
C LEU A 501 4.11 -18.33 -9.60
N LYS A 502 3.57 -17.29 -8.95
CA LYS A 502 3.23 -16.04 -9.65
C LYS A 502 4.48 -15.19 -9.81
N ILE A 503 5.00 -15.10 -11.03
CA ILE A 503 6.15 -14.25 -11.35
C ILE A 503 5.64 -12.94 -11.93
N THR A 504 6.05 -11.82 -11.34
CA THR A 504 5.78 -10.49 -11.92
C THR A 504 7.09 -9.82 -12.29
N ALA A 505 7.16 -9.33 -13.52
CA ALA A 505 8.16 -8.38 -13.97
C ALA A 505 7.60 -6.96 -13.77
N VAL A 506 8.15 -6.21 -12.80
CA VAL A 506 7.80 -4.79 -12.57
C VAL A 506 9.03 -3.91 -12.77
#